data_AF-A0A9D4RNX0-F1
#
_entry.id   AF-A0A9D4RNX0-F1
#
_cell.length_a   1.000
_cell.length_b   1.000
_cell.length_c   1.000
_cell.angle_alpha   90.00
_cell.angle_beta   90.00
_cell.angle_gamma   90.00
#
_symmetry.space_group_name_H-M   'P 1'
#
loop_
_entity.id
_entity.type
_entity.pdbx_description
1 polymer ?
#
loop_
_entity_poly.entity_id
_entity_poly.type
_entity_poly.pdbx_seq_one_letter_code
_entity_poly.pdbx_strand_id
1 'polypeptide(L)'
;MKQCLQHIEERENEARKRISKEGKEVLAHIESRRLASAKMITEKENEVKQKALQTEKTAREVHQKAQEIEYTAHNVEIHAANVFQHTLTIDKKAQEIGNNIEIIEQKLNETKMTNNDLDIEELHRRLIQHYNNTLNYVTLSPLNPSFDSATSLDNLYATPNIFRMQMNKPTLKRDDPCYSNFQKKDDQGKSTEISIYKDLLDTNGKFNGRIFLQGEAGTGKTTFVAKLVLDWCRVSHSSYKVSHSSYNYDVDETDFKDFASLERFSFVFLVTLSMNVKYQR
;
A
#
# COMPACT_ATOMS: atom_id res chain seq x y z
N MET A 1 122.79 -83.55 33.92
CA MET A 1 122.11 -83.49 32.61
C MET A 1 120.66 -84.00 32.66
N LYS A 2 120.37 -85.22 33.18
CA LYS A 2 118.98 -85.73 33.35
C LYS A 2 118.05 -84.84 34.19
N GLN A 3 118.50 -84.32 35.34
CA GLN A 3 117.68 -83.44 36.19
C GLN A 3 117.32 -82.09 35.52
N CYS A 4 118.20 -81.53 34.67
CA CYS A 4 117.88 -80.32 33.92
C CYS A 4 116.80 -80.56 32.86
N LEU A 5 116.86 -81.68 32.14
CA LEU A 5 115.86 -82.03 31.12
C LEU A 5 114.48 -82.23 31.76
N GLN A 6 114.42 -82.89 32.91
CA GLN A 6 113.18 -83.13 33.65
C GLN A 6 112.54 -81.81 34.14
N HIS A 7 113.37 -80.87 34.63
CA HIS A 7 112.89 -79.55 35.06
C HIS A 7 112.44 -78.65 33.87
N ILE A 8 113.05 -78.81 32.70
CA ILE A 8 112.60 -78.13 31.47
C ILE A 8 111.25 -78.71 31.02
N GLU A 9 111.11 -80.03 31.01
CA GLU A 9 109.88 -80.73 30.61
C GLU A 9 108.70 -80.43 31.56
N GLU A 10 108.96 -80.34 32.86
CA GLU A 10 107.97 -79.88 33.85
C GLU A 10 107.53 -78.43 33.61
N ARG A 11 108.48 -77.51 33.37
CA ARG A 11 108.16 -76.11 33.04
C ARG A 11 107.41 -75.98 31.72
N GLU A 12 107.75 -76.76 30.70
CA GLU A 12 107.03 -76.80 29.44
C GLU A 12 105.60 -77.34 29.63
N ASN A 13 105.42 -78.41 30.41
CA ASN A 13 104.09 -78.94 30.73
C ASN A 13 103.26 -77.96 31.54
N GLU A 14 103.86 -77.25 32.49
CA GLU A 14 103.19 -76.22 33.26
C GLU A 14 102.79 -75.02 32.39
N ALA A 15 103.67 -74.59 31.48
CA ALA A 15 103.38 -73.57 30.47
C ALA A 15 102.25 -74.01 29.54
N ARG A 16 102.25 -75.25 29.05
CA ARG A 16 101.16 -75.81 28.23
C ARG A 16 99.83 -75.83 28.98
N LYS A 17 99.84 -76.19 30.28
CA LYS A 17 98.64 -76.15 31.13
C LYS A 17 98.12 -74.73 31.33
N ARG A 18 99.00 -73.75 31.56
CA ARG A 18 98.64 -72.33 31.68
C ARG A 18 98.06 -71.79 30.38
N ILE A 19 98.72 -72.00 29.25
CA ILE A 19 98.24 -71.61 27.91
C ILE A 19 96.90 -72.26 27.60
N SER A 20 96.70 -73.54 27.94
CA SER A 20 95.42 -74.23 27.76
C SER A 20 94.31 -73.63 28.62
N LYS A 21 94.61 -73.28 29.88
CA LYS A 21 93.66 -72.65 30.80
C LYS A 21 93.30 -71.24 30.34
N GLU A 22 94.29 -70.41 30.05
CA GLU A 22 94.11 -69.04 29.54
C GLU A 22 93.37 -69.04 28.20
N GLY A 23 93.70 -69.97 27.30
CA GLY A 23 92.97 -70.14 26.03
C GLY A 23 91.49 -70.47 26.23
N LYS A 24 91.15 -71.33 27.21
CA LYS A 24 89.76 -71.64 27.57
C LYS A 24 89.04 -70.44 28.19
N GLU A 25 89.72 -69.68 29.05
CA GLU A 25 89.15 -68.48 29.67
C GLU A 25 88.87 -67.38 28.64
N VAL A 26 89.79 -67.15 27.69
CA VAL A 26 89.60 -66.20 26.58
C VAL A 26 88.45 -66.64 25.68
N LEU A 27 88.35 -67.93 25.35
CA LEU A 27 87.24 -68.45 24.54
C LEU A 27 85.90 -68.23 25.23
N ALA A 28 85.81 -68.54 26.53
CA ALA A 28 84.61 -68.32 27.33
C ALA A 28 84.22 -66.83 27.40
N HIS A 29 85.19 -65.92 27.52
CA HIS A 29 84.92 -64.49 27.49
C HIS A 29 84.38 -64.04 26.12
N ILE A 30 84.97 -64.51 25.02
CA ILE A 30 84.50 -64.20 23.66
C ILE A 30 83.06 -64.71 23.46
N GLU A 31 82.77 -65.94 23.87
CA GLU A 31 81.42 -66.51 23.78
C GLU A 31 80.42 -65.72 24.63
N SER A 32 80.77 -65.37 25.87
CA SER A 32 79.91 -64.57 26.73
C SER A 32 79.61 -63.18 26.14
N ARG A 33 80.62 -62.50 25.57
CA ARG A 33 80.43 -61.21 24.89
C ARG A 33 79.56 -61.36 23.65
N ARG A 34 79.81 -62.41 22.84
CA ARG A 34 79.03 -62.69 21.65
C ARG A 34 77.55 -62.95 21.99
N LEU A 35 77.30 -63.72 23.05
CA LEU A 35 75.94 -64.00 23.52
C LEU A 35 75.23 -62.74 24.03
N ALA A 36 75.95 -61.88 24.77
CA ALA A 36 75.42 -60.60 25.25
C ALA A 36 75.09 -59.65 24.09
N SER A 37 75.99 -59.51 23.11
CA SER A 37 75.75 -58.71 21.90
C SER A 37 74.56 -59.26 21.10
N ALA A 38 74.44 -60.58 20.95
CA ALA A 38 73.31 -61.19 20.26
C ALA A 38 71.98 -60.85 20.96
N LYS A 39 71.91 -60.95 22.29
CA LYS A 39 70.71 -60.54 23.06
C LYS A 39 70.36 -59.07 22.86
N MET A 40 71.35 -58.17 22.95
CA MET A 40 71.13 -56.74 22.71
C MET A 40 70.61 -56.45 21.30
N ILE A 41 71.14 -57.14 20.28
CA ILE A 41 70.66 -56.99 18.90
C ILE A 41 69.21 -57.44 18.79
N THR A 42 68.85 -58.59 19.36
CA THR A 42 67.47 -59.09 19.33
C THR A 42 66.49 -58.17 20.05
N GLU A 43 66.89 -57.58 21.18
CA GLU A 43 66.06 -56.61 21.91
C GLU A 43 65.84 -55.34 21.09
N LYS A 44 66.90 -54.78 20.50
CA LYS A 44 66.78 -53.61 19.62
C LYS A 44 65.95 -53.90 18.38
N GLU A 45 66.09 -55.08 17.78
CA GLU A 45 65.28 -55.47 16.63
C GLU A 45 63.79 -55.51 16.99
N ASN A 46 63.44 -56.05 18.17
CA ASN A 46 62.07 -56.06 18.66
C ASN A 46 61.56 -54.64 18.94
N GLU A 47 62.36 -53.77 19.55
CA GLU A 47 62.00 -52.36 19.78
C GLU A 47 61.73 -51.62 18.46
N VAL A 48 62.57 -51.83 17.44
CA VAL A 48 62.41 -51.23 16.11
C VAL A 48 61.14 -51.75 15.43
N LYS A 49 60.85 -53.05 15.52
CA LYS A 49 59.60 -53.63 14.98
C LYS A 49 58.36 -53.02 15.61
N GLN A 50 58.36 -52.83 16.93
CA GLN A 50 57.24 -52.21 17.64
C GLN A 50 57.05 -50.74 17.23
N LYS A 51 58.15 -49.98 17.13
CA LYS A 51 58.11 -48.59 16.65
C LYS A 51 57.61 -48.49 15.21
N ALA A 52 58.06 -49.39 14.33
CA ALA A 52 57.60 -49.46 12.94
C ALA A 52 56.09 -49.74 12.87
N LEU A 53 55.59 -50.71 13.65
CA LEU A 53 54.17 -51.05 13.70
C LEU A 53 53.32 -49.88 14.21
N GLN A 54 53.76 -49.19 15.26
CA GLN A 54 53.06 -48.02 15.79
C GLN A 54 53.04 -46.86 14.78
N THR A 55 54.13 -46.69 14.04
CA THR A 55 54.24 -45.66 12.99
C THR A 55 53.29 -45.98 11.83
N GLU A 56 53.22 -47.24 11.41
CA GLU A 56 52.29 -47.68 10.38
C GLU A 56 50.83 -47.50 10.79
N LYS A 57 50.48 -47.84 12.03
CA LYS A 57 49.14 -47.59 12.57
C LYS A 57 48.78 -46.10 12.53
N THR A 58 49.69 -45.25 12.97
CA THR A 58 49.50 -43.79 12.95
C THR A 58 49.36 -43.27 11.52
N ALA A 59 50.15 -43.77 10.58
CA ALA A 59 50.07 -43.39 9.18
C ALA A 59 48.70 -43.76 8.56
N ARG A 60 48.15 -44.92 8.90
CA ARG A 60 46.80 -45.33 8.45
C ARG A 60 45.71 -44.42 9.02
N GLU A 61 45.79 -44.07 10.30
CA GLU A 61 44.84 -43.15 10.93
C GLU A 61 44.89 -41.75 10.29
N VAL A 62 46.09 -41.25 9.99
CA VAL A 62 46.26 -39.97 9.28
C VAL A 62 45.69 -40.05 7.86
N HIS A 63 45.92 -41.14 7.14
CA HIS A 63 45.38 -41.32 5.79
C HIS A 63 43.84 -41.33 5.79
N GLN A 64 43.21 -42.03 6.75
CA GLN A 64 41.75 -42.04 6.89
C GLN A 64 41.19 -40.64 7.16
N LYS A 65 41.81 -39.90 8.09
CA LYS A 65 41.41 -38.50 8.37
C LYS A 65 41.57 -37.60 7.14
N ALA A 66 42.62 -37.80 6.35
CA ALA A 66 42.80 -37.04 5.12
C ALA A 66 41.66 -37.28 4.12
N GLN A 67 41.21 -38.53 3.96
CA GLN A 67 40.05 -38.86 3.10
C GLN A 67 38.75 -38.24 3.60
N GLU A 68 38.51 -38.23 4.92
CA GLU A 68 37.33 -37.58 5.51
C GLU A 68 37.33 -36.06 5.27
N ILE A 69 38.51 -35.43 5.34
CA ILE A 69 38.70 -34.01 5.05
C ILE A 69 38.44 -33.73 3.56
N GLU A 70 38.97 -34.53 2.64
CA GLU A 70 38.72 -34.39 1.20
C GLU A 70 37.22 -34.51 0.87
N TYR A 71 36.55 -35.51 1.45
CA TYR A 71 35.10 -35.68 1.28
C TYR A 71 34.33 -34.46 1.77
N THR A 72 34.71 -33.92 2.94
CA THR A 72 34.07 -32.73 3.50
C THR A 72 34.33 -31.49 2.64
N ALA A 73 35.56 -31.30 2.16
CA ALA A 73 35.92 -30.18 1.28
C ALA A 73 35.10 -30.22 -0.01
N HIS A 74 34.95 -31.40 -0.63
CA HIS A 74 34.15 -31.56 -1.84
C HIS A 74 32.67 -31.20 -1.61
N ASN A 75 32.08 -31.60 -0.48
CA ASN A 75 30.71 -31.22 -0.14
C ASN A 75 30.55 -29.70 0.07
N VAL A 76 31.55 -29.05 0.66
CA VAL A 76 31.57 -27.59 0.83
C VAL A 76 31.62 -26.88 -0.52
N GLU A 77 32.40 -27.38 -1.48
CA GLU A 77 32.46 -26.83 -2.85
C GLU A 77 31.10 -26.94 -3.55
N ILE A 78 30.44 -28.10 -3.47
CA ILE A 78 29.10 -28.29 -4.03
C ILE A 78 28.10 -27.32 -3.39
N HIS A 79 28.15 -27.18 -2.06
CA HIS A 79 27.26 -26.26 -1.36
C HIS A 79 27.51 -24.80 -1.75
N ALA A 80 28.77 -24.39 -1.88
CA ALA A 80 29.14 -23.05 -2.34
C ALA A 80 28.64 -22.77 -3.76
N ALA A 81 28.73 -23.74 -4.67
CA ALA A 81 28.20 -23.63 -6.02
C ALA A 81 26.68 -23.43 -6.01
N ASN A 82 25.94 -24.16 -5.16
CA ASN A 82 24.50 -23.99 -5.02
C ASN A 82 24.13 -22.62 -4.45
N VAL A 83 24.84 -22.15 -3.41
CA VAL A 83 24.65 -20.81 -2.85
C VAL A 83 24.87 -19.74 -3.92
N PHE A 84 25.91 -19.86 -4.73
CA PHE A 84 26.18 -18.92 -5.82
C PHE A 84 25.04 -18.86 -6.85
N GLN A 85 24.48 -20.02 -7.25
CA GLN A 85 23.31 -20.07 -8.14
C GLN A 85 22.07 -19.43 -7.53
N HIS A 86 21.83 -19.63 -6.23
CA HIS A 86 20.74 -18.98 -5.52
C HIS A 86 20.91 -17.46 -5.50
N THR A 87 22.12 -16.95 -5.24
CA THR A 87 22.42 -15.51 -5.28
C THR A 87 22.13 -14.91 -6.66
N LEU A 88 22.57 -15.55 -7.75
CA LEU A 88 22.27 -15.09 -9.11
C LEU A 88 20.76 -15.03 -9.40
N THR A 89 19.99 -15.97 -8.84
CA THR A 89 18.53 -15.97 -8.97
C THR A 89 17.89 -14.82 -8.21
N ILE A 90 18.40 -14.51 -7.01
CA ILE A 90 17.95 -13.38 -6.21
C ILE A 90 18.24 -12.06 -6.93
N ASP A 91 19.43 -11.89 -7.49
CA ASP A 91 19.81 -10.68 -8.23
C ASP A 91 18.90 -10.43 -9.45
N LYS A 92 18.58 -11.48 -10.21
CA LYS A 92 17.61 -11.38 -11.32
C LYS A 92 16.25 -10.92 -10.85
N LYS A 93 15.72 -11.50 -9.76
CA LYS A 93 14.43 -11.08 -9.19
C LYS A 93 14.46 -9.64 -8.68
N ALA A 94 15.58 -9.20 -8.09
CA ALA A 94 15.74 -7.82 -7.64
C ALA A 94 15.69 -6.84 -8.83
N GLN A 95 16.31 -7.18 -9.96
CA GLN A 95 16.22 -6.39 -11.19
C GLN A 95 14.78 -6.32 -11.74
N GLU A 96 14.07 -7.46 -11.78
CA GLU A 96 12.66 -7.49 -12.18
C GLU A 96 11.78 -6.59 -11.30
N ILE A 97 11.99 -6.63 -9.98
CA ILE A 97 11.29 -5.76 -9.03
C ILE A 97 11.61 -4.29 -9.30
N GLY A 98 12.87 -3.93 -9.55
CA GLY A 98 13.28 -2.58 -9.90
C GLY A 98 12.54 -2.06 -11.14
N ASN A 99 12.50 -2.85 -12.21
CA ASN A 99 11.78 -2.49 -13.44
C ASN A 99 10.28 -2.30 -13.21
N ASN A 100 9.67 -3.15 -12.38
CA ASN A 100 8.24 -3.04 -12.06
C ASN A 100 7.92 -1.76 -11.27
N ILE A 101 8.81 -1.34 -10.36
CA ILE A 101 8.66 -0.09 -9.61
C ILE A 101 8.66 1.10 -10.58
N GLU A 102 9.61 1.15 -11.52
CA GLU A 102 9.70 2.22 -12.52
C GLU A 102 8.42 2.33 -13.37
N ILE A 103 7.87 1.19 -13.81
CA ILE A 103 6.60 1.14 -14.55
C ILE A 103 5.44 1.69 -13.70
N ILE A 104 5.39 1.35 -12.41
CA ILE A 104 4.34 1.83 -11.51
C ILE A 104 4.44 3.34 -11.31
N GLU A 105 5.65 3.87 -11.11
CA GLU A 105 5.88 5.31 -10.97
C GLU A 105 5.46 6.08 -12.23
N GLN A 106 5.77 5.56 -13.42
CA GLN A 106 5.32 6.14 -14.67
C GLN A 106 3.79 6.21 -14.75
N LYS A 107 3.09 5.10 -14.48
CA LYS A 107 1.62 5.04 -14.49
C LYS A 107 0.98 5.97 -13.46
N LEU A 108 1.60 6.10 -12.29
CA LEU A 108 1.14 7.02 -11.26
C LEU A 108 1.22 8.48 -11.74
N ASN A 109 2.31 8.84 -12.41
CA ASN A 109 2.48 10.18 -12.96
C ASN A 109 1.48 10.45 -14.09
N GLU A 110 1.23 9.49 -14.98
CA GLU A 110 0.18 9.57 -16.00
C GLU A 110 -1.20 9.81 -15.37
N THR A 111 -1.54 9.09 -14.31
CA THR A 111 -2.83 9.22 -13.59
C THR A 111 -2.97 10.57 -12.86
N LYS A 112 -1.86 11.11 -12.31
CA LYS A 112 -1.85 12.44 -11.69
C LYS A 112 -2.10 13.55 -12.71
N MET A 113 -1.56 13.41 -13.93
CA MET A 113 -1.78 14.38 -14.99
C MET A 113 -3.24 14.38 -15.48
N THR A 114 -3.93 13.24 -15.44
CA THR A 114 -5.35 13.16 -15.86
C THR A 114 -6.35 13.69 -14.84
N ASN A 115 -5.99 13.77 -13.55
CA ASN A 115 -6.90 14.21 -12.48
C ASN A 115 -6.83 15.72 -12.17
N ASN A 116 -5.96 16.48 -12.85
CA ASN A 116 -5.76 17.90 -12.56
C ASN A 116 -6.60 18.87 -13.41
N ASP A 117 -7.50 18.42 -14.30
CA ASP A 117 -8.16 19.31 -15.29
C ASP A 117 -9.69 19.25 -15.31
N LEU A 118 -10.34 19.04 -14.16
CA LEU A 118 -11.70 19.55 -13.95
C LEU A 118 -11.70 20.40 -12.70
N ASP A 119 -11.11 21.59 -12.85
CA ASP A 119 -11.22 22.68 -11.89
C ASP A 119 -12.71 22.88 -11.56
N ILE A 120 -13.06 22.63 -10.31
CA ILE A 120 -14.43 22.76 -9.80
C ILE A 120 -14.94 24.18 -10.06
N GLU A 121 -14.03 25.17 -10.05
CA GLU A 121 -14.34 26.56 -10.39
C GLU A 121 -14.73 26.72 -11.86
N GLU A 122 -14.09 26.00 -12.79
CA GLU A 122 -14.45 26.05 -14.20
C GLU A 122 -15.81 25.43 -14.47
N LEU A 123 -16.14 24.33 -13.78
CA LEU A 123 -17.48 23.73 -13.84
C LEU A 123 -18.54 24.67 -13.28
N HIS A 124 -18.26 25.31 -12.14
CA HIS A 124 -19.14 26.28 -11.51
C HIS A 124 -19.40 27.46 -12.45
N ARG A 125 -18.35 28.01 -13.08
CA ARG A 125 -18.45 29.09 -14.06
C ARG A 125 -19.32 28.72 -15.25
N ARG A 126 -19.12 27.53 -15.83
CA ARG A 126 -19.91 27.02 -16.96
C ARG A 126 -21.39 26.86 -16.60
N LEU A 127 -21.67 26.35 -15.41
CA LEU A 127 -23.04 26.17 -14.93
C LEU A 127 -23.77 27.51 -14.80
N ILE A 128 -23.11 28.52 -14.22
CA ILE A 128 -23.71 29.85 -14.11
C ILE A 128 -23.94 30.46 -15.49
N GLN A 129 -22.98 30.34 -16.41
CA GLN A 129 -23.15 30.83 -17.78
C GLN A 129 -24.34 30.17 -18.49
N HIS A 130 -24.52 28.86 -18.31
CA HIS A 130 -25.65 28.13 -18.87
C HIS A 130 -26.99 28.69 -18.39
N TYR A 131 -27.18 28.84 -17.08
CA TYR A 131 -28.44 29.34 -16.54
C TYR A 131 -28.71 30.81 -16.87
N ASN A 132 -27.69 31.67 -16.89
CA ASN A 132 -27.84 33.05 -17.37
C ASN A 132 -28.28 33.11 -18.83
N ASN A 133 -27.78 32.22 -19.69
CA ASN A 133 -28.18 32.21 -21.10
C ASN A 133 -29.60 31.64 -21.31
N THR A 134 -29.99 30.64 -20.52
CA THR A 134 -31.25 29.92 -20.72
C THR A 134 -32.44 30.53 -19.99
N LEU A 135 -32.24 31.13 -18.81
CA LEU A 135 -33.33 31.55 -17.93
C LEU A 135 -33.56 33.06 -17.89
N ASN A 136 -32.62 33.87 -18.39
CA ASN A 136 -32.71 35.33 -18.30
C ASN A 136 -33.81 35.90 -19.21
N TYR A 137 -34.15 35.19 -20.29
CA TYR A 137 -35.17 35.59 -21.26
C TYR A 137 -36.23 34.50 -21.38
N VAL A 138 -37.49 34.86 -21.11
CA VAL A 138 -38.62 33.93 -21.20
C VAL A 138 -39.58 34.43 -22.28
N THR A 139 -40.02 33.51 -23.15
CA THR A 139 -41.08 33.75 -24.12
C THR A 139 -42.43 33.66 -23.44
N LEU A 140 -43.24 34.71 -23.60
CA LEU A 140 -44.60 34.81 -23.03
C LEU A 140 -45.55 33.74 -23.59
N SER A 141 -45.27 33.27 -24.81
CA SER A 141 -45.96 32.16 -25.46
C SER A 141 -45.03 30.95 -25.63
N PRO A 142 -45.01 29.99 -24.68
CA PRO A 142 -44.18 28.78 -24.79
C PRO A 142 -44.51 27.94 -26.03
N LEU A 143 -45.74 28.08 -26.54
CA LEU A 143 -46.26 27.34 -27.69
C LEU A 143 -46.05 28.07 -29.03
N ASN A 144 -45.68 29.35 -29.03
CA ASN A 144 -45.45 30.15 -30.24
C ASN A 144 -44.31 31.18 -30.03
N PRO A 145 -43.04 30.74 -30.09
CA PRO A 145 -41.89 31.61 -29.82
C PRO A 145 -41.63 32.68 -30.89
N SER A 146 -42.32 32.62 -32.03
CA SER A 146 -42.16 33.54 -33.17
C SER A 146 -42.98 34.83 -33.04
N PHE A 147 -43.86 34.95 -32.03
CA PHE A 147 -44.81 36.06 -31.93
C PHE A 147 -44.44 37.11 -30.87
N ASP A 148 -43.61 36.77 -29.89
CA ASP A 148 -43.32 37.63 -28.74
C ASP A 148 -41.83 37.98 -28.64
N SER A 149 -41.51 39.26 -28.44
CA SER A 149 -40.18 39.70 -28.06
C SER A 149 -39.82 39.13 -26.68
N ALA A 150 -38.72 38.40 -26.61
CA ALA A 150 -38.23 37.79 -25.37
C ALA A 150 -38.13 38.85 -24.26
N THR A 151 -38.89 38.66 -23.18
CA THR A 151 -38.91 39.60 -22.06
C THR A 151 -38.09 39.03 -20.91
N SER A 152 -37.38 39.90 -20.18
CA SER A 152 -36.60 39.47 -19.03
C SER A 152 -37.51 38.84 -17.98
N LEU A 153 -37.08 37.71 -17.42
CA LEU A 153 -37.83 37.03 -16.37
C LEU A 153 -38.10 37.94 -15.17
N ASP A 154 -37.18 38.85 -14.84
CA ASP A 154 -37.36 39.78 -13.70
C ASP A 154 -38.54 40.72 -13.88
N ASN A 155 -38.75 41.19 -15.10
CA ASN A 155 -39.81 42.14 -15.40
C ASN A 155 -41.20 41.49 -15.34
N LEU A 156 -41.25 40.17 -15.51
CA LEU A 156 -42.48 39.39 -15.52
C LEU A 156 -42.75 38.70 -14.18
N TYR A 157 -41.71 38.50 -13.37
CA TYR A 157 -41.81 37.72 -12.16
C TYR A 157 -42.41 38.55 -11.03
N ALA A 158 -43.60 38.16 -10.59
CA ALA A 158 -44.17 38.62 -9.33
C ALA A 158 -43.81 37.62 -8.23
N THR A 159 -43.30 38.12 -7.10
CA THR A 159 -42.95 37.29 -5.94
C THR A 159 -44.20 36.55 -5.44
N PRO A 160 -44.20 35.21 -5.48
CA PRO A 160 -45.35 34.46 -4.99
C PRO A 160 -45.32 34.39 -3.46
N ASN A 161 -46.50 34.38 -2.85
CA ASN A 161 -46.62 34.12 -1.42
C ASN A 161 -46.40 32.62 -1.17
N ILE A 162 -45.33 32.27 -0.47
CA ILE A 162 -44.96 30.89 -0.18
C ILE A 162 -45.35 30.59 1.27
N PHE A 163 -45.99 29.44 1.47
CA PHE A 163 -46.43 29.03 2.81
C PHE A 163 -45.76 27.73 3.20
N ARG A 164 -45.20 27.67 4.41
CA ARG A 164 -44.65 26.43 4.94
C ARG A 164 -45.76 25.46 5.30
N MET A 165 -45.64 24.24 4.81
CA MET A 165 -46.56 23.16 5.14
C MET A 165 -46.10 22.40 6.38
N GLN A 166 -46.83 22.47 7.50
CA GLN A 166 -46.65 21.50 8.58
C GLN A 166 -47.47 20.24 8.27
N MET A 167 -46.81 19.09 8.25
CA MET A 167 -47.44 17.77 8.12
C MET A 167 -47.84 17.27 9.50
N ASN A 168 -49.07 17.55 9.95
CA ASN A 168 -49.62 16.88 11.13
C ASN A 168 -50.03 15.44 10.75
N LYS A 169 -49.10 14.50 10.97
CA LYS A 169 -49.18 13.02 10.88
C LYS A 169 -49.47 12.37 9.50
N PRO A 170 -48.96 11.14 9.25
CA PRO A 170 -48.88 10.56 7.92
C PRO A 170 -50.03 9.60 7.64
N THR A 171 -51.06 10.06 6.95
CA THR A 171 -51.96 9.18 6.19
C THR A 171 -52.44 9.89 4.94
N LEU A 172 -51.66 9.78 3.86
CA LEU A 172 -52.13 10.13 2.52
C LEU A 172 -52.42 8.82 1.78
N LYS A 173 -53.67 8.37 1.82
CA LYS A 173 -54.19 7.44 0.79
C LYS A 173 -54.41 8.25 -0.48
N ARG A 174 -54.07 7.66 -1.63
CA ARG A 174 -53.93 8.33 -2.93
C ARG A 174 -55.22 8.93 -3.52
N ASP A 175 -56.39 8.74 -2.90
CA ASP A 175 -57.69 8.98 -3.55
C ASP A 175 -58.66 9.92 -2.78
N ASP A 176 -58.21 10.71 -1.79
CA ASP A 176 -59.13 11.62 -1.09
C ASP A 176 -59.41 12.93 -1.88
N PRO A 177 -60.69 13.29 -2.12
CA PRO A 177 -61.10 14.41 -2.96
C PRO A 177 -61.08 15.76 -2.23
N CYS A 178 -60.08 16.01 -1.39
CA CYS A 178 -59.93 17.25 -0.62
C CYS A 178 -58.78 18.09 -1.20
N TYR A 179 -59.00 18.70 -2.36
CA TYR A 179 -58.03 19.59 -3.03
C TYR A 179 -58.49 21.05 -3.15
N SER A 180 -59.61 21.46 -2.55
CA SER A 180 -60.17 22.81 -2.74
C SER A 180 -60.08 23.75 -1.53
N ASN A 181 -59.51 23.35 -0.39
CA ASN A 181 -59.38 24.22 0.78
C ASN A 181 -57.99 24.10 1.42
N PHE A 182 -56.95 24.59 0.75
CA PHE A 182 -55.60 24.66 1.30
C PHE A 182 -55.38 25.92 2.14
N GLN A 183 -56.05 26.03 3.29
CA GLN A 183 -55.59 26.88 4.38
C GLN A 183 -54.90 25.99 5.42
N LYS A 184 -53.57 26.09 5.52
CA LYS A 184 -52.79 25.36 6.51
C LYS A 184 -52.47 26.25 7.70
N LYS A 185 -53.01 25.83 8.84
CA LYS A 185 -52.74 26.33 10.19
C LYS A 185 -51.54 25.58 10.75
N ASP A 186 -50.63 26.27 11.43
CA ASP A 186 -49.74 25.68 12.43
C ASP A 186 -50.53 25.35 13.72
N ASP A 187 -49.89 24.75 14.73
CA ASP A 187 -50.51 24.36 16.01
C ASP A 187 -51.06 25.56 16.84
N GLN A 188 -50.98 26.79 16.32
CA GLN A 188 -51.62 28.01 16.83
C GLN A 188 -52.48 28.77 15.79
N GLY A 189 -52.69 28.23 14.58
CA GLY A 189 -53.66 28.77 13.61
C GLY A 189 -53.15 29.73 12.55
N LYS A 190 -51.84 29.98 12.42
CA LYS A 190 -51.23 30.93 11.48
C LYS A 190 -50.40 30.21 10.40
N SER A 191 -50.60 30.55 9.14
CA SER A 191 -49.67 30.10 8.10
C SER A 191 -48.40 30.94 8.22
N THR A 192 -47.24 30.34 8.49
CA THR A 192 -45.97 31.07 8.38
C THR A 192 -45.66 31.28 6.91
N GLU A 193 -45.95 32.48 6.44
CA GLU A 193 -45.51 32.99 5.15
C GLU A 193 -43.98 33.06 5.15
N ILE A 194 -43.37 32.45 4.13
CA ILE A 194 -41.94 32.52 3.86
C ILE A 194 -41.75 33.72 2.95
N SER A 195 -41.20 34.81 3.51
CA SER A 195 -40.92 36.04 2.78
C SER A 195 -39.54 36.05 2.12
N ILE A 196 -38.60 35.22 2.60
CA ILE A 196 -37.19 35.25 2.19
C ILE A 196 -36.73 33.84 1.80
N TYR A 197 -35.90 33.71 0.75
CA TYR A 197 -35.33 32.43 0.32
C TYR A 197 -34.48 31.74 1.40
N LYS A 198 -33.86 32.52 2.28
CA LYS A 198 -33.12 32.04 3.46
C LYS A 198 -34.01 31.17 4.34
N ASP A 199 -35.24 31.61 4.62
CA ASP A 199 -36.22 30.85 5.41
C ASP A 199 -36.77 29.63 4.67
N LEU A 200 -36.63 29.56 3.34
CA LEU A 200 -36.99 28.37 2.55
C LEU A 200 -35.92 27.27 2.66
N LEU A 201 -34.64 27.66 2.61
CA LEU A 201 -33.51 26.74 2.50
C LEU A 201 -32.90 26.39 3.87
N ASP A 202 -32.96 27.32 4.80
CA ASP A 202 -32.52 27.16 6.18
C ASP A 202 -33.73 27.15 7.13
N THR A 203 -33.88 26.04 7.84
CA THR A 203 -34.80 25.93 8.97
C THR A 203 -34.00 25.82 10.25
N ASN A 204 -33.93 26.90 11.02
CA ASN A 204 -33.31 26.94 12.35
C ASN A 204 -31.81 26.54 12.34
N GLY A 205 -31.04 27.00 11.36
CA GLY A 205 -29.59 26.76 11.24
C GLY A 205 -29.22 25.42 10.60
N LYS A 206 -30.18 24.75 9.95
CA LYS A 206 -29.97 23.48 9.25
C LYS A 206 -30.46 23.60 7.81
N PHE A 207 -29.52 23.37 6.89
CA PHE A 207 -29.79 23.35 5.46
C PHE A 207 -30.68 22.16 5.08
N ASN A 208 -31.78 22.43 4.39
CA ASN A 208 -32.72 21.41 3.92
C ASN A 208 -32.26 20.82 2.60
N GLY A 209 -31.70 19.62 2.66
CA GLY A 209 -31.31 18.88 1.46
C GLY A 209 -32.48 18.38 0.59
N ARG A 210 -33.75 18.60 0.93
CA ARG A 210 -34.88 18.27 0.03
C ARG A 210 -36.04 19.21 0.29
N ILE A 211 -36.52 19.87 -0.76
CA ILE A 211 -37.64 20.81 -0.69
C ILE A 211 -38.71 20.35 -1.67
N PHE A 212 -39.94 20.20 -1.19
CA PHE A 212 -41.08 19.79 -2.01
C PHE A 212 -42.00 21.00 -2.25
N LEU A 213 -42.12 21.42 -3.51
CA LEU A 213 -42.99 22.52 -3.92
C LEU A 213 -44.32 21.97 -4.43
N GLN A 214 -45.41 22.29 -3.73
CA GLN A 214 -46.77 21.88 -4.10
C GLN A 214 -47.59 23.08 -4.58
N GLY A 215 -48.40 22.86 -5.62
CA GLY A 215 -49.34 23.85 -6.16
C GLY A 215 -50.06 23.28 -7.37
N GLU A 216 -51.20 23.85 -7.74
CA GLU A 216 -51.98 23.44 -8.92
C GLU A 216 -51.21 23.61 -10.24
N ALA A 217 -51.69 23.01 -11.33
CA ALA A 217 -51.11 23.25 -12.64
C ALA A 217 -51.24 24.74 -13.01
N GLY A 218 -50.18 25.34 -13.57
CA GLY A 218 -50.17 26.76 -13.93
C GLY A 218 -49.81 27.74 -12.80
N THR A 219 -49.62 27.29 -11.55
CA THR A 219 -49.24 28.17 -10.43
C THR A 219 -47.79 28.70 -10.48
N GLY A 220 -47.06 28.46 -11.56
CA GLY A 220 -45.70 28.99 -11.72
C GLY A 220 -44.59 28.25 -10.96
N LYS A 221 -44.79 26.99 -10.53
CA LYS A 221 -43.74 26.20 -9.82
C LYS A 221 -42.42 26.15 -10.58
N THR A 222 -42.47 25.90 -11.89
CA THR A 222 -41.27 25.85 -12.75
C THR A 222 -40.62 27.23 -12.84
N THR A 223 -41.42 28.29 -13.01
CA THR A 223 -40.97 29.68 -13.08
C THR A 223 -40.32 30.12 -11.77
N PHE A 224 -40.86 29.70 -10.63
CA PHE A 224 -40.30 29.92 -9.30
C PHE A 224 -38.90 29.32 -9.17
N VAL A 225 -38.73 28.06 -9.57
CA VAL A 225 -37.41 27.39 -9.55
C VAL A 225 -36.43 28.07 -10.51
N ALA A 226 -36.88 28.44 -11.71
CA ALA A 226 -36.05 29.15 -12.68
C ALA A 226 -35.55 30.50 -12.13
N LYS A 227 -36.43 31.27 -11.47
CA LYS A 227 -36.08 32.54 -10.84
C LYS A 227 -35.10 32.35 -9.68
N LEU A 228 -35.30 31.35 -8.83
CA LEU A 228 -34.38 31.01 -7.74
C LEU A 228 -32.96 30.73 -8.25
N VAL A 229 -32.83 29.95 -9.33
CA VAL A 229 -31.54 29.64 -9.95
C VAL A 229 -30.89 30.88 -10.56
N LEU A 230 -31.68 31.73 -11.22
CA LEU A 230 -31.19 32.99 -11.81
C LEU A 230 -30.67 33.95 -10.73
N ASP A 231 -31.35 34.05 -9.59
CA ASP A 231 -30.91 34.86 -8.46
C ASP A 231 -29.63 34.30 -7.83
N TRP A 232 -29.51 32.97 -7.72
CA TRP A 232 -28.25 32.33 -7.31
C TRP A 232 -27.09 32.67 -8.25
N CYS A 233 -27.30 32.57 -9.57
CA CYS A 233 -26.28 32.92 -10.57
C CYS A 233 -25.77 34.36 -10.42
N ARG A 234 -26.64 35.30 -10.07
CA ARG A 234 -26.31 36.74 -9.95
C ARG A 234 -25.54 37.06 -8.68
N VAL A 235 -25.94 36.47 -7.56
CA VAL A 235 -25.25 36.65 -6.30
C VAL A 235 -23.86 36.03 -6.38
N SER A 236 -23.76 34.82 -6.93
CA SER A 236 -22.49 34.14 -7.22
C SER A 236 -21.62 34.89 -8.24
N HIS A 237 -22.17 35.77 -9.10
CA HIS A 237 -21.39 36.65 -9.98
C HIS A 237 -20.92 37.94 -9.29
N SER A 238 -21.70 38.46 -8.35
CA SER A 238 -21.40 39.71 -7.64
C SER A 238 -20.24 39.57 -6.65
N SER A 239 -20.09 38.41 -6.02
CA SER A 239 -18.97 38.08 -5.14
C SER A 239 -17.62 38.05 -5.86
N TYR A 240 -17.60 37.94 -7.19
CA TYR A 240 -16.40 38.06 -8.04
C TYR A 240 -16.20 39.44 -8.67
N LYS A 241 -17.18 40.35 -8.59
CA LYS A 241 -17.08 41.71 -9.12
C LYS A 241 -17.31 42.74 -8.02
N VAL A 242 -16.27 43.03 -7.25
CA VAL A 242 -16.15 44.34 -6.63
C VAL A 242 -15.90 45.35 -7.75
N SER A 243 -16.76 46.37 -7.77
CA SER A 243 -16.67 47.65 -8.49
C SER A 243 -17.45 47.76 -9.82
N HIS A 244 -18.38 48.72 -9.78
CA HIS A 244 -19.10 49.37 -10.88
C HIS A 244 -20.28 48.63 -11.49
N SER A 245 -21.49 48.90 -10.98
CA SER A 245 -22.59 49.44 -11.80
C SER A 245 -23.83 49.70 -10.94
N SER A 246 -24.31 50.94 -11.00
CA SER A 246 -25.53 51.46 -10.40
C SER A 246 -26.78 50.79 -10.96
N TYR A 247 -27.33 49.82 -10.24
CA TYR A 247 -28.74 49.45 -10.36
C TYR A 247 -29.29 49.23 -8.95
N ASN A 248 -30.16 50.13 -8.51
CA ASN A 248 -30.89 49.98 -7.26
C ASN A 248 -31.86 48.81 -7.38
N TYR A 249 -31.50 47.68 -6.80
CA TYR A 249 -32.43 46.61 -6.46
C TYR A 249 -32.57 46.61 -4.94
N ASP A 250 -33.77 46.94 -4.45
CA ASP A 250 -34.18 46.69 -3.06
C ASP A 250 -34.44 45.18 -2.86
N VAL A 251 -33.38 44.39 -2.99
CA VAL A 251 -33.31 43.05 -2.41
C VAL A 251 -32.22 43.15 -1.36
N ASP A 252 -32.59 43.00 -0.09
CA ASP A 252 -31.72 43.18 1.06
C ASP A 252 -30.40 42.41 0.84
N GLU A 253 -29.35 43.14 0.49
CA GLU A 253 -28.06 42.62 0.00
C GLU A 253 -27.37 41.72 1.06
N THR A 254 -27.85 41.79 2.30
CA THR A 254 -27.47 40.98 3.45
C THR A 254 -28.04 39.57 3.45
N ASP A 255 -29.22 39.31 2.87
CA ASP A 255 -29.86 37.99 2.91
C ASP A 255 -29.17 36.98 1.98
N PHE A 256 -28.52 37.47 0.93
CA PHE A 256 -27.90 36.65 -0.11
C PHE A 256 -26.37 36.55 -0.02
N LYS A 257 -25.69 37.44 0.72
CA LYS A 257 -24.23 37.31 0.97
C LYS A 257 -23.90 36.03 1.76
N ASP A 258 -24.73 35.66 2.74
CA ASP A 258 -24.64 34.37 3.44
C ASP A 258 -24.86 33.19 2.47
N PHE A 259 -25.76 33.37 1.51
CA PHE A 259 -26.19 32.34 0.56
C PHE A 259 -25.11 31.99 -0.49
N ALA A 260 -24.35 32.97 -0.99
CA ALA A 260 -23.22 32.70 -1.90
C ALA A 260 -21.93 32.30 -1.16
N SER A 261 -21.81 32.59 0.14
CA SER A 261 -20.69 32.13 0.99
C SER A 261 -20.79 30.65 1.36
N LEU A 262 -21.96 30.02 1.17
CA LEU A 262 -22.11 28.58 1.27
C LEU A 262 -21.37 27.92 0.09
N GLU A 263 -20.10 27.60 0.29
CA GLU A 263 -19.28 26.62 -0.48
C GLU A 263 -19.95 25.22 -0.61
N ARG A 264 -21.22 25.09 -0.20
CA ARG A 264 -22.00 23.86 -0.08
C ARG A 264 -23.28 23.89 -0.92
N PHE A 265 -23.33 24.72 -1.96
CA PHE A 265 -24.46 24.70 -2.91
C PHE A 265 -24.38 23.50 -3.86
N SER A 266 -24.40 22.29 -3.29
CA SER A 266 -24.47 21.03 -4.02
C SER A 266 -25.94 20.60 -4.15
N PHE A 267 -26.68 21.16 -5.13
CA PHE A 267 -27.96 20.57 -5.53
C PHE A 267 -27.99 20.19 -7.00
N VAL A 268 -28.08 18.88 -7.23
CA VAL A 268 -28.52 18.29 -8.49
C VAL A 268 -30.03 18.48 -8.57
N PHE A 269 -30.52 19.25 -9.55
CA PHE A 269 -31.93 19.31 -9.87
C PHE A 269 -32.40 17.97 -10.45
N LEU A 270 -32.79 17.03 -9.59
CA LEU A 270 -33.60 15.89 -10.00
C LEU A 270 -35.05 16.34 -10.11
N VAL A 271 -35.37 17.06 -11.19
CA VAL A 271 -36.75 17.35 -11.59
C VAL A 271 -37.35 16.03 -12.07
N THR A 272 -37.99 15.30 -11.15
CA THR A 272 -38.86 14.19 -11.50
C THR A 272 -40.18 14.75 -11.99
N LEU A 273 -40.33 14.88 -13.31
CA LEU A 273 -41.61 15.09 -13.95
C LEU A 273 -42.45 13.82 -13.76
N SER A 274 -43.32 13.80 -12.74
CA SER A 274 -44.39 12.80 -12.66
C SER A 274 -45.45 13.16 -13.70
N MET A 275 -45.32 12.66 -14.92
CA MET A 275 -46.39 12.71 -15.91
C MET A 275 -47.53 11.80 -15.46
N ASN A 276 -48.67 12.40 -15.11
CA ASN A 276 -49.93 11.68 -15.00
C ASN A 276 -50.50 11.47 -16.41
N VAL A 277 -50.12 10.38 -17.06
CA VAL A 277 -50.81 9.91 -18.27
C VAL A 277 -52.15 9.34 -17.83
N LYS A 278 -53.21 10.15 -17.89
CA LYS A 278 -54.57 9.60 -17.88
C LYS A 278 -54.80 8.93 -19.23
N TYR A 279 -54.76 7.60 -19.26
CA TYR A 279 -55.42 6.84 -20.31
C TYR A 279 -56.92 7.15 -20.22
N GLN A 280 -57.45 7.88 -21.19
CA GLN A 280 -58.88 7.82 -21.47
C GLN A 280 -59.14 6.43 -22.08
N ARG A 281 -60.06 5.67 -21.46
CA ARG A 281 -60.76 4.56 -22.11
C ARG A 281 -61.84 5.13 -23.01
#